data_AF-A0A2S7UWY7-F1
#
_entry.id   AF-A0A2S7UWY7-F1
#
_cell.length_a   1.000
_cell.length_b   1.000
_cell.length_c   1.000
_cell.angle_alpha   90.00
_cell.angle_beta   90.00
_cell.angle_gamma   90.00
#
_symmetry.space_group_name_H-M   'P 1'
#
loop_
_entity.id
_entity.type
_entity.pdbx_description
1 polymer ?
#
loop_
_entity_poly.entity_id
_entity_poly.type
_entity_poly.pdbx_seq_one_letter_code
_entity_poly.pdbx_strand_id
1 'polypeptide(L)'
;MSIKLKKIALITLVIPASIHWAGICIFSLYIFAQGAFLNLPSFFLTLVTLVGLFSLMVAIVSVVRYPKISEFTVYTIGLGCVSLIIAIYIGFYEVPQLLISATSLFLVSAFIMVEYVRGPRNKSLKQDQ
;
A
#
# COMPACT_ATOMS: atom_id res chain seq x y z
N MET A 1 -21.90 -9.57 4.77
CA MET A 1 -21.45 -8.17 5.01
C MET A 1 -21.76 -7.36 3.75
N SER A 2 -22.51 -6.25 3.86
CA SER A 2 -22.94 -5.46 2.70
C SER A 2 -21.74 -4.85 1.96
N ILE A 3 -21.79 -4.81 0.62
CA ILE A 3 -20.73 -4.27 -0.26
C ILE A 3 -20.37 -2.83 0.14
N LYS A 4 -21.37 -2.05 0.58
CA LYS A 4 -21.20 -0.67 1.07
C LYS A 4 -20.32 -0.61 2.33
N LEU A 5 -20.49 -1.58 3.24
CA LEU A 5 -19.77 -1.64 4.51
C LEU A 5 -18.29 -2.01 4.30
N LYS A 6 -18.01 -2.92 3.36
CA LYS A 6 -16.64 -3.25 2.94
C LYS A 6 -15.93 -2.05 2.29
N LYS A 7 -16.64 -1.30 1.45
CA LYS A 7 -16.10 -0.09 0.80
C LYS A 7 -15.77 0.99 1.83
N ILE A 8 -16.65 1.22 2.81
CA ILE A 8 -16.41 2.18 3.91
C ILE A 8 -15.19 1.75 4.74
N ALA A 9 -15.09 0.47 5.11
CA ALA A 9 -13.92 -0.04 5.82
C ALA A 9 -12.63 0.20 5.03
N LEU A 10 -12.61 -0.11 3.73
CA LEU A 10 -11.43 0.13 2.88
C LEU A 10 -11.04 1.62 2.87
N ILE A 11 -12.02 2.52 2.73
CA ILE A 11 -11.77 3.97 2.73
C ILE A 11 -11.19 4.41 4.08
N THR A 12 -11.79 3.97 5.19
CA THR A 12 -11.34 4.31 6.54
C THR A 12 -9.91 3.82 6.81
N LEU A 13 -9.48 2.70 6.23
CA LEU A 13 -8.10 2.22 6.33
C LEU A 13 -7.13 2.92 5.36
N VAL A 14 -7.57 3.25 4.14
CA VAL A 14 -6.70 3.85 3.11
C VAL A 14 -6.38 5.31 3.38
N ILE A 15 -7.31 6.09 3.97
CA ILE A 15 -7.09 7.51 4.29
C ILE A 15 -5.92 7.73 5.28
N PRO A 16 -5.86 7.09 6.46
CA PRO A 16 -4.74 7.29 7.37
C PRO A 16 -3.43 6.77 6.77
N ALA A 17 -3.47 5.66 6.03
CA ALA A 17 -2.31 5.13 5.32
C ALA A 17 -1.77 6.14 4.28
N SER A 18 -2.65 6.77 3.49
CA SER A 18 -2.25 7.72 2.45
C SER A 18 -1.63 8.99 3.02
N ILE A 19 -2.20 9.55 4.09
CA ILE A 19 -1.69 10.76 4.74
C ILE A 19 -0.28 10.53 5.30
N HIS A 20 -0.08 9.43 6.02
CA HIS A 20 1.23 9.12 6.59
C HIS A 20 2.27 8.87 5.50
N TRP A 21 1.91 8.11 4.46
CA TRP A 21 2.83 7.78 3.38
C TRP A 21 3.21 8.99 2.53
N ALA A 22 2.26 9.91 2.29
CA ALA A 22 2.55 11.20 1.67
C ALA A 22 3.57 12.01 2.50
N GLY A 23 3.41 12.04 3.83
CA GLY A 23 4.36 12.70 4.74
C GLY A 23 5.78 12.13 4.63
N ILE A 24 5.91 10.80 4.58
CA ILE A 24 7.21 10.12 4.45
C ILE A 24 7.85 10.36 3.09
N CYS A 25 7.05 10.44 2.03
CA CYS A 25 7.55 10.79 0.71
C CYS A 25 8.08 12.22 0.67
N ILE A 26 7.37 13.18 1.26
CA ILE A 26 7.84 14.58 1.37
C ILE A 26 9.13 14.65 2.20
N PHE A 27 9.19 13.93 3.32
CA PHE A 27 10.37 13.91 4.18
C PHE A 27 11.58 13.25 3.50
N SER A 28 11.36 12.17 2.74
CA SER A 28 12.41 11.49 1.98
C SER A 28 12.93 12.35 0.83
N LEU A 29 12.05 13.10 0.15
CA LEU A 29 12.45 14.09 -0.84
C LEU A 29 13.22 15.26 -0.22
N TYR A 30 12.86 15.68 0.99
CA TYR A 30 13.57 16.73 1.72
C TYR A 30 15.00 16.29 2.11
N ILE A 31 15.14 15.08 2.68
CA ILE A 31 16.45 14.49 2.98
C ILE A 31 17.27 14.33 1.70
N PHE A 32 16.65 13.84 0.63
CA PHE A 32 17.31 13.72 -0.66
C PHE A 32 17.77 15.09 -1.16
N ALA A 33 16.94 16.13 -1.14
CA ALA A 33 17.31 17.47 -1.56
C ALA A 33 18.48 18.06 -0.76
N GLN A 34 18.58 17.74 0.55
CA GLN A 34 19.67 18.21 1.40
C GLN A 34 20.97 17.39 1.28
N GLY A 35 20.89 16.12 0.89
CA GLY A 35 22.01 15.17 0.94
C GLY A 35 22.27 14.39 -0.35
N ALA A 36 21.69 14.81 -1.48
CA ALA A 36 21.54 14.06 -2.74
C ALA A 36 22.81 13.37 -3.26
N PHE A 37 24.00 13.85 -2.88
CA PHE A 37 25.28 13.38 -3.41
C PHE A 37 26.21 12.77 -2.37
N LEU A 38 25.86 12.79 -1.08
CA LEU A 38 26.78 12.36 -0.01
C LEU A 38 26.47 10.95 0.54
N ASN A 39 25.24 10.46 0.42
CA ASN A 39 24.84 9.20 1.05
C ASN A 39 24.02 8.28 0.12
N LEU A 40 24.61 7.16 -0.30
CA LEU A 40 23.94 6.05 -0.98
C LEU A 40 22.62 5.57 -0.32
N PRO A 41 22.51 5.43 1.02
CA PRO A 41 21.27 4.97 1.64
C PRO A 41 20.08 5.92 1.42
N SER A 42 20.31 7.23 1.31
CA SER A 42 19.26 8.22 1.04
C SER A 42 18.63 8.00 -0.33
N PHE A 43 19.42 7.62 -1.34
CA PHE A 43 18.93 7.31 -2.69
C PHE A 43 18.02 6.07 -2.72
N PHE A 44 18.42 4.99 -2.02
CA PHE A 44 17.60 3.80 -1.89
C PHE A 44 16.29 4.09 -1.16
N LEU A 45 16.34 4.92 -0.12
CA LEU A 45 15.14 5.36 0.60
C LEU A 45 14.17 6.09 -0.33
N THR A 46 14.68 7.02 -1.15
CA THR A 46 13.84 7.73 -2.14
C THR A 46 13.21 6.77 -3.14
N LEU A 47 13.95 5.81 -3.70
CA LEU A 47 13.41 4.80 -4.60
C LEU A 47 12.30 3.95 -3.95
N VAL A 48 12.55 3.47 -2.73
CA VAL A 48 11.57 2.68 -1.96
C VAL A 48 10.30 3.48 -1.69
N THR A 49 10.42 4.75 -1.31
CA THR A 49 9.26 5.62 -1.11
C THR A 49 8.49 5.89 -2.39
N LEU A 50 9.16 6.02 -3.53
CA LEU A 50 8.52 6.25 -4.83
C LEU A 50 7.71 5.03 -5.28
N VAL A 51 8.27 3.82 -5.10
CA VAL A 51 7.55 2.55 -5.32
C VAL A 51 6.34 2.44 -4.39
N GLY A 52 6.51 2.78 -3.10
CA GLY A 52 5.44 2.79 -2.13
C GLY A 52 4.31 3.76 -2.49
N LEU A 53 4.64 4.96 -2.97
CA LEU A 53 3.65 5.97 -3.40
C LEU A 53 2.89 5.51 -4.65
N PHE A 54 3.58 4.87 -5.60
CA PHE A 54 2.94 4.26 -6.77
C PHE A 54 1.95 3.16 -6.36
N SER A 55 2.35 2.27 -5.46
CA SER A 55 1.46 1.25 -4.90
C SER A 55 0.23 1.86 -4.21
N LEU A 56 0.42 2.95 -3.46
CA LEU A 56 -0.67 3.63 -2.77
C LEU A 56 -1.67 4.26 -3.75
N MET A 57 -1.20 4.83 -4.85
CA MET A 57 -2.08 5.31 -5.93
C MET A 57 -2.93 4.18 -6.50
N VAL A 58 -2.33 3.00 -6.73
CA VAL A 58 -3.07 1.82 -7.19
C VAL A 58 -4.08 1.35 -6.14
N ALA A 59 -3.73 1.41 -4.85
CA ALA A 59 -4.65 1.09 -3.76
C ALA A 59 -5.87 2.03 -3.75
N ILE A 60 -5.67 3.35 -3.92
CA ILE A 60 -6.78 4.32 -4.00
C ILE A 60 -7.68 4.04 -5.21
N VAL A 61 -7.09 3.78 -6.39
CA VAL A 61 -7.85 3.42 -7.59
C VAL A 61 -8.64 2.12 -7.39
N SER A 62 -8.09 1.15 -6.63
CA SER A 62 -8.77 -0.11 -6.30
C SER A 62 -10.02 0.10 -5.45
N VAL A 63 -9.99 1.06 -4.52
CA VAL A 63 -11.15 1.43 -3.68
C VAL A 63 -12.29 1.98 -4.56
N VAL A 64 -11.96 2.78 -5.57
CA VAL A 64 -12.93 3.36 -6.51
C VAL A 64 -13.51 2.28 -7.41
N ARG A 65 -12.69 1.34 -7.89
CA ARG A 65 -13.11 0.23 -8.76
C ARG A 65 -13.74 -0.96 -8.04
N TYR A 66 -13.84 -0.92 -6.71
CA TYR A 66 -14.47 -1.98 -5.92
C TYR A 66 -15.90 -2.26 -6.41
N PRO A 67 -16.32 -3.54 -6.61
CA PRO A 67 -15.64 -4.79 -6.23
C PRO A 67 -14.78 -5.45 -7.32
N LYS A 68 -14.54 -4.80 -8.47
CA LYS A 68 -13.74 -5.38 -9.56
C LYS A 68 -12.24 -5.20 -9.28
N ILE A 69 -11.68 -6.13 -8.49
CA ILE A 69 -10.25 -6.17 -8.15
C ILE A 69 -9.50 -7.01 -9.19
N SER A 70 -8.44 -6.44 -9.77
CA SER A 70 -7.59 -7.14 -10.74
C SER A 70 -6.39 -7.80 -10.05
N GLU A 71 -5.77 -8.81 -10.67
CA GLU A 71 -4.52 -9.41 -10.19
C GLU A 71 -3.41 -8.39 -10.06
N PHE A 72 -3.30 -7.51 -11.06
CA PHE A 72 -2.32 -6.44 -11.08
C PHE A 72 -2.39 -5.58 -9.82
N THR A 73 -3.62 -5.29 -9.35
CA THR A 73 -3.87 -4.55 -8.11
C THR A 73 -3.33 -5.28 -6.88
N VAL A 74 -3.49 -6.61 -6.81
CA VAL A 74 -2.99 -7.40 -5.67
C VAL A 74 -1.46 -7.39 -5.65
N TYR A 75 -0.82 -7.62 -6.80
CA TYR A 75 0.65 -7.64 -6.90
C TYR A 75 1.27 -6.27 -6.60
N THR A 76 0.68 -5.18 -7.12
CA THR A 76 1.18 -3.82 -6.84
C THR A 76 1.05 -3.45 -5.37
N ILE A 77 -0.08 -3.77 -4.74
CA ILE A 77 -0.27 -3.54 -3.29
C ILE A 77 0.70 -4.38 -2.45
N GLY A 78 0.95 -5.64 -2.84
CA GLY A 78 1.94 -6.49 -2.20
C GLY A 78 3.36 -5.91 -2.30
N LEU A 79 3.75 -5.41 -3.48
CA LEU A 79 5.01 -4.68 -3.68
C LEU A 79 5.11 -3.44 -2.78
N GLY A 80 4.02 -2.70 -2.63
CA GLY A 80 3.93 -1.58 -1.69
C GLY A 80 4.19 -2.00 -0.25
N CYS A 81 3.57 -3.10 0.22
CA CYS A 81 3.82 -3.63 1.56
C CYS A 81 5.29 -4.03 1.78
N VAL A 82 5.91 -4.70 0.81
CA VAL A 82 7.34 -5.07 0.89
C VAL A 82 8.22 -3.82 0.96
N SER A 83 7.93 -2.81 0.12
CA SER A 83 8.65 -1.53 0.15
C SER A 83 8.54 -0.84 1.52
N LEU A 84 7.38 -0.95 2.17
CA LEU A 84 7.14 -0.40 3.51
C LEU A 84 7.96 -1.10 4.60
N ILE A 85 8.04 -2.42 4.54
CA ILE A 85 8.88 -3.21 5.46
C ILE A 85 10.35 -2.82 5.31
N ILE A 86 10.81 -2.66 4.06
CA ILE A 86 12.19 -2.22 3.77
C ILE A 86 12.43 -0.80 4.30
N ALA A 87 11.49 0.13 4.11
CA ALA A 87 11.61 1.50 4.61
C ALA A 87 11.67 1.55 6.14
N ILE A 88 10.89 0.73 6.83
CA ILE A 88 10.92 0.61 8.30
C ILE A 88 12.26 0.04 8.75
N TYR A 89 12.75 -1.01 8.09
CA TYR A 89 14.02 -1.65 8.42
C TYR A 89 15.22 -0.72 8.25
N ILE A 90 15.21 0.17 7.24
CA ILE A 90 16.34 1.04 6.92
C ILE A 90 16.50 2.23 7.87
N GLY A 91 15.48 2.62 8.65
CA GLY A 91 15.72 3.70 9.63
C GLY A 91 14.53 4.43 10.21
N PHE A 92 13.29 3.97 10.02
CA PHE A 92 12.10 4.67 10.53
C PHE A 92 11.46 4.01 11.76
N TYR A 93 12.21 3.21 12.50
CA TYR A 93 11.69 2.53 13.69
C TYR A 93 11.34 3.48 14.86
N GLU A 94 11.89 4.68 14.87
CA GLU A 94 11.68 5.65 15.95
C GLU A 94 10.35 6.40 15.85
N VAL A 95 9.66 6.34 14.70
CA VAL A 95 8.42 7.07 14.50
C VAL A 95 7.22 6.11 14.62
N PRO A 96 6.49 6.08 15.76
CA PRO A 96 5.38 5.14 15.98
C PRO A 96 4.26 5.29 14.94
N GLN A 97 4.14 6.47 14.34
CA GLN A 97 3.17 6.76 13.28
C GLN A 97 3.40 5.92 12.02
N LEU A 98 4.66 5.56 11.72
CA LEU A 98 4.98 4.66 10.60
C LEU A 98 4.50 3.23 10.83
N LEU A 99 4.57 2.76 12.06
CA LEU A 99 4.10 1.42 12.43
C LEU A 99 2.58 1.30 12.24
N ILE A 100 1.83 2.35 12.59
CA ILE A 100 0.37 2.43 12.40
C ILE A 100 0.03 2.45 10.91
N SER A 101 0.78 3.19 10.10
CA SER A 101 0.59 3.19 8.64
C SER A 101 0.86 1.81 8.05
N ALA A 102 1.97 1.17 8.43
CA ALA A 102 2.35 -0.16 7.93
C ALA A 102 1.31 -1.23 8.26
N THR A 103 0.83 -1.24 9.50
CA THR A 103 -0.22 -2.18 9.95
C THR A 103 -1.55 -1.93 9.25
N SER A 104 -1.93 -0.67 9.03
CA SER A 104 -3.14 -0.34 8.27
C SER A 104 -3.05 -0.80 6.80
N LEU A 105 -1.90 -0.58 6.15
CA LEU A 105 -1.65 -1.02 4.78
C LEU A 105 -1.61 -2.54 4.66
N PHE A 106 -1.01 -3.21 5.65
CA PHE A 106 -0.99 -4.67 5.74
C PHE A 106 -2.41 -5.23 5.84
N LEU A 107 -3.26 -4.65 6.70
CA LEU A 107 -4.67 -5.02 6.81
C LEU A 107 -5.44 -4.77 5.51
N VAL A 108 -5.20 -3.66 4.82
CA VAL A 108 -5.78 -3.38 3.49
C VAL A 108 -5.36 -4.44 2.48
N SER A 109 -4.07 -4.79 2.44
CA SER A 109 -3.55 -5.81 1.52
C SER A 109 -4.18 -7.17 1.80
N ALA A 110 -4.28 -7.57 3.07
CA ALA A 110 -4.89 -8.83 3.49
C ALA A 110 -6.38 -8.86 3.13
N PHE A 111 -7.09 -7.74 3.33
CA PHE A 111 -8.51 -7.64 2.98
C PHE A 111 -8.74 -7.75 1.47
N ILE A 112 -7.93 -7.07 0.67
CA ILE A 112 -7.97 -7.12 -0.80
C ILE A 112 -7.61 -8.52 -1.30
N MET A 113 -6.62 -9.18 -0.70
CA MET A 113 -6.22 -10.55 -1.04
C MET A 113 -7.33 -11.56 -0.72
N VAL A 114 -7.98 -11.43 0.44
CA VAL A 114 -9.12 -12.27 0.83
C VAL A 114 -10.32 -12.05 -0.10
N GLU A 115 -10.65 -10.80 -0.45
CA GLU A 115 -11.72 -10.51 -1.41
C GLU A 115 -11.38 -10.97 -2.83
N TYR A 116 -10.10 -10.95 -3.21
CA TYR A 116 -9.64 -11.50 -4.49
C TYR A 116 -9.83 -13.03 -4.53
N VAL A 117 -9.43 -13.75 -3.47
CA VAL A 117 -9.61 -15.22 -3.35
C VAL A 117 -11.09 -15.61 -3.25
N ARG A 118 -11.89 -14.83 -2.51
CA ARG A 118 -13.34 -15.04 -2.36
C ARG A 118 -14.17 -14.46 -3.51
N GLY A 119 -13.54 -13.73 -4.42
CA GLY A 119 -14.19 -13.06 -5.54
C GLY A 119 -14.79 -14.06 -6.56
N PRO A 120 -15.69 -13.60 -7.43
CA PRO A 120 -16.49 -14.46 -8.32
C PRO A 120 -15.70 -15.26 -9.37
N ARG A 121 -14.37 -15.16 -9.39
CA ARG A 121 -13.50 -15.99 -10.24
C ARG A 121 -13.58 -17.48 -9.92
N ASN A 122 -14.01 -17.84 -8.70
CA ASN A 122 -14.28 -19.24 -8.37
C ASN A 122 -15.64 -19.74 -8.90
N LYS A 123 -16.44 -18.89 -9.56
CA LYS A 123 -17.68 -19.31 -10.23
C LYS A 123 -17.48 -19.64 -11.70
N SER A 124 -16.55 -18.98 -12.39
CA SER A 124 -16.28 -19.29 -13.80
C SER A 124 -15.58 -20.63 -14.00
N LEU A 125 -14.73 -21.06 -13.05
CA LEU A 125 -14.08 -22.38 -13.11
C LEU A 125 -14.99 -23.55 -12.65
N LYS A 126 -16.17 -23.25 -12.09
CA LYS A 126 -17.13 -24.26 -11.63
C LYS A 126 -18.35 -24.41 -12.55
N GLN A 127 -18.42 -23.64 -13.65
CA GLN A 127 -19.41 -23.82 -14.70
C GLN A 127 -18.89 -24.63 -15.89
N ASP A 128 -17.60 -24.95 -15.91
CA ASP A 128 -16.94 -25.80 -16.91
C ASP A 128 -16.58 -27.20 -16.35
N GLN A 129 -17.19 -27.61 -15.23
CA GLN A 129 -17.21 -28.98 -14.71
C GLN A 129 -18.65 -29.44 -14.48
#